data_AF-A0A9P7C3M8-F1
#
_entry.id   AF-A0A9P7C3M8-F1
#
_cell.length_a   1.000
_cell.length_b   1.000
_cell.length_c   1.000
_cell.angle_alpha   90.00
_cell.angle_beta   90.00
_cell.angle_gamma   90.00
#
_symmetry.space_group_name_H-M   'P 1'
#
loop_
_entity.id
_entity.type
_entity.pdbx_description
1 polymer ?
#
loop_
_entity_poly.entity_id
_entity_poly.type
_entity_poly.pdbx_seq_one_letter_code
_entity_poly.pdbx_strand_id
1 'polypeptide(L)'
;MAPRSTSSTRWTSTSPSASPASRSSRLQGGNNTVLIVGGIAENHPQAAAIRAAARDFAAATGAKLCRIPQGANAVGLTRAGVLPAGKDVAAMLAQPRPAYVVYGLAPGLDFADAPAARKALVGAKVVAFSQFACVSTRDVADVILPIGALPEIDATLTNLDGA
;
A
#
# COMPACT_ATOMS: atom_id res chain seq x y z
N MET A 1 -13.31 32.93 -31.63
CA MET A 1 -12.35 32.35 -30.65
C MET A 1 -12.93 32.59 -29.26
N ALA A 2 -13.65 31.63 -28.70
CA ALA A 2 -14.29 31.77 -27.38
C ALA A 2 -13.29 31.37 -26.28
N PRO A 3 -13.20 32.11 -25.16
CA PRO A 3 -12.25 31.79 -24.10
C PRO A 3 -12.67 30.51 -23.36
N ARG A 4 -11.74 29.55 -23.25
CA ARG A 4 -11.91 28.33 -22.46
C ARG A 4 -11.94 28.69 -20.97
N SER A 5 -13.02 28.28 -20.30
CA SER A 5 -13.14 28.29 -18.85
C SER A 5 -12.12 27.32 -18.25
N THR A 6 -11.15 27.85 -17.51
CA THR A 6 -10.20 27.06 -16.71
C THR A 6 -10.77 26.88 -15.31
N SER A 7 -11.42 25.74 -15.06
CA SER A 7 -11.80 25.32 -13.70
C SER A 7 -10.54 24.96 -12.91
N SER A 8 -10.07 25.93 -12.11
CA SER A 8 -9.04 25.73 -11.10
C SER A 8 -9.50 24.65 -10.11
N THR A 9 -8.92 23.45 -10.18
CA THR A 9 -9.04 22.46 -9.10
C THR A 9 -8.13 22.93 -7.97
N ARG A 10 -8.63 23.86 -7.15
CA ARG A 10 -7.98 24.28 -5.92
C ARG A 10 -8.16 23.18 -4.88
N TRP A 11 -7.12 22.38 -4.66
CA TRP A 11 -7.01 21.58 -3.45
C TRP A 11 -7.01 22.55 -2.27
N THR A 12 -8.14 22.70 -1.60
CA THR A 12 -8.26 23.60 -0.46
C THR A 12 -7.43 23.02 0.68
N SER A 13 -6.41 23.78 1.12
CA SER A 13 -5.74 23.50 2.38
C SER A 13 -6.79 23.60 3.49
N THR A 14 -7.12 22.48 4.12
CA THR A 14 -7.95 22.50 5.32
C THR A 14 -7.11 23.08 6.46
N SER A 15 -7.40 24.33 6.84
CA SER A 15 -6.92 24.89 8.11
C SER A 15 -7.43 24.03 9.27
N PRO A 16 -6.62 23.74 10.31
CA PRO A 16 -7.02 22.90 11.45
C PRO A 16 -8.19 23.45 12.28
N SER A 17 -8.64 24.67 12.02
CA SER A 17 -9.58 25.44 12.86
C SER A 17 -11.07 25.12 12.62
N ALA A 18 -11.41 24.30 11.62
CA ALA A 18 -12.82 23.98 11.34
C ALA A 18 -13.35 22.88 12.29
N SER A 19 -14.33 23.24 13.11
CA SER A 19 -14.99 22.33 14.05
C SER A 19 -15.54 21.08 13.31
N PRO A 20 -15.54 19.88 13.93
CA PRO A 20 -16.05 18.66 13.30
C PRO A 20 -17.45 18.82 12.70
N ALA A 21 -18.34 19.53 13.39
CA ALA A 21 -19.70 19.82 12.93
C ALA A 21 -19.76 20.65 11.64
N SER A 22 -18.89 21.65 11.48
CA SER A 22 -18.83 22.50 10.29
C SER A 22 -18.28 21.79 9.05
N ARG A 23 -17.53 20.71 9.23
CA ARG A 23 -17.06 19.85 8.14
C ARG A 23 -18.16 18.88 7.71
N SER A 24 -18.89 18.31 8.66
CA SER A 24 -20.02 17.42 8.39
C SER A 24 -21.13 18.10 7.58
N SER A 25 -21.47 19.36 7.87
CA SER A 25 -22.51 20.08 7.13
C SER A 25 -22.15 20.32 5.66
N ARG A 26 -20.86 20.47 5.32
CA ARG A 26 -20.40 20.62 3.92
C ARG A 26 -20.52 19.34 3.10
N LEU A 27 -20.55 18.18 3.78
CA LEU A 27 -20.62 16.87 3.14
C LEU A 27 -22.07 16.42 2.90
N GLN A 28 -23.01 16.92 3.72
CA GLN A 28 -24.45 16.59 3.62
C GLN A 28 -25.15 17.26 2.43
N GLY A 29 -24.56 18.30 1.82
CA GLY A 29 -25.13 19.00 0.65
C GLY A 29 -24.56 18.59 -0.71
N GLY A 30 -23.61 17.64 -0.75
CA GLY A 30 -22.96 17.22 -1.99
C GLY A 30 -23.56 15.95 -2.57
N ASN A 31 -24.17 16.03 -3.76
CA ASN A 31 -24.83 14.87 -4.40
C ASN A 31 -23.86 13.78 -4.89
N ASN A 32 -22.53 13.98 -4.83
CA ASN A 32 -21.51 13.07 -5.36
C ASN A 32 -20.20 13.12 -4.53
N THR A 33 -20.30 12.93 -3.22
CA THR A 33 -19.12 12.91 -2.34
C THR A 33 -18.32 11.60 -2.49
N VAL A 34 -16.98 11.71 -2.54
CA VAL A 34 -16.06 10.56 -2.57
C VAL A 34 -15.05 10.70 -1.43
N LEU A 35 -14.85 9.63 -0.66
CA LEU A 35 -13.79 9.49 0.33
C LEU A 35 -12.65 8.67 -0.26
N ILE A 36 -11.49 9.29 -0.48
CA ILE A 36 -10.29 8.60 -0.97
C ILE A 36 -9.30 8.42 0.20
N VAL A 37 -8.91 7.18 0.47
CA VAL A 37 -7.97 6.82 1.53
C VAL A 37 -6.68 6.30 0.91
N GLY A 38 -5.56 6.96 1.20
CA GLY A 38 -4.25 6.69 0.60
C GLY A 38 -3.27 5.95 1.53
N GLY A 39 -2.02 5.82 1.06
CA GLY A 39 -0.99 4.98 1.70
C GLY A 39 -0.64 5.34 3.15
N ILE A 40 -0.73 6.61 3.56
CA ILE A 40 -0.48 6.99 4.96
C ILE A 40 -1.48 6.30 5.90
N ALA A 41 -2.76 6.29 5.53
CA ALA A 41 -3.81 5.65 6.32
C ALA A 41 -3.73 4.12 6.25
N GLU A 42 -3.40 3.56 5.08
CA GLU A 42 -3.31 2.11 4.88
C GLU A 42 -2.08 1.49 5.56
N ASN A 43 -0.97 2.23 5.70
CA ASN A 43 0.25 1.80 6.38
C ASN A 43 0.31 2.20 7.86
N HIS A 44 -0.74 2.81 8.40
CA HIS A 44 -0.77 3.23 9.81
C HIS A 44 -0.89 2.01 10.74
N PRO A 45 -0.30 2.03 11.95
CA PRO A 45 -0.47 0.94 12.93
C PRO A 45 -1.94 0.66 13.30
N GLN A 46 -2.79 1.68 13.19
CA GLN A 46 -4.25 1.58 13.40
C GLN A 46 -5.05 1.51 12.09
N ALA A 47 -4.46 1.06 10.98
CA ALA A 47 -5.12 1.03 9.67
C ALA A 47 -6.46 0.29 9.71
N ALA A 48 -6.59 -0.78 10.50
CA ALA A 48 -7.86 -1.49 10.68
C ALA A 48 -8.98 -0.57 11.23
N ALA A 49 -8.69 0.22 12.26
CA ALA A 49 -9.63 1.17 12.84
C ALA A 49 -9.94 2.32 11.87
N ILE A 50 -8.94 2.84 11.17
CA ILE A 50 -9.12 3.89 10.14
C ILE A 50 -10.04 3.39 9.03
N ARG A 51 -9.84 2.14 8.56
CA ARG A 51 -10.71 1.52 7.56
C ARG A 51 -12.14 1.34 8.05
N ALA A 52 -12.33 0.99 9.32
CA ALA A 52 -13.66 0.91 9.91
C ALA A 52 -14.34 2.29 9.93
N ALA A 53 -13.66 3.30 10.47
CA ALA A 53 -14.17 4.66 10.51
C ALA A 53 -14.47 5.22 9.11
N ALA A 54 -13.64 4.91 8.10
CA ALA A 54 -13.88 5.31 6.72
C ALA A 54 -15.14 4.65 6.12
N ARG A 55 -15.40 3.37 6.44
CA ARG A 55 -16.64 2.68 6.03
C ARG A 55 -17.85 3.28 6.74
N ASP A 56 -17.77 3.50 8.04
CA ASP A 56 -18.88 4.05 8.84
C ASP A 56 -19.24 5.47 8.37
N PHE A 57 -18.23 6.29 8.10
CA PHE A 57 -18.41 7.62 7.53
C PHE A 57 -19.07 7.57 6.14
N ALA A 58 -18.61 6.68 5.25
CA ALA A 58 -19.19 6.51 3.93
C ALA A 58 -20.67 6.08 4.01
N ALA A 59 -20.99 5.14 4.92
CA ALA A 59 -22.35 4.70 5.17
C ALA A 59 -23.25 5.83 5.73
N ALA A 60 -22.74 6.64 6.67
CA ALA A 60 -23.50 7.73 7.28
C ALA A 60 -23.73 8.94 6.36
N THR A 61 -22.87 9.14 5.36
CA THR A 61 -22.91 10.32 4.47
C THR A 61 -23.37 10.00 3.05
N GLY A 62 -23.49 8.73 2.69
CA GLY A 62 -23.73 8.30 1.30
C GLY A 62 -22.51 8.49 0.38
N ALA A 63 -21.34 8.81 0.93
CA ALA A 63 -20.13 8.98 0.13
C ALA A 63 -19.62 7.64 -0.44
N LYS A 64 -19.04 7.67 -1.64
CA LYS A 64 -18.35 6.50 -2.21
C LYS A 64 -16.95 6.39 -1.62
N LEU A 65 -16.61 5.23 -1.05
CA LEU A 65 -15.29 4.96 -0.48
C LEU A 65 -14.35 4.35 -1.52
N CYS A 66 -13.21 4.97 -1.74
CA CYS A 66 -12.11 4.47 -2.56
C CYS A 66 -10.85 4.33 -1.69
N ARG A 67 -10.33 3.10 -1.55
CA ARG A 67 -9.12 2.81 -0.78
C ARG A 67 -7.99 2.42 -1.72
N ILE A 68 -6.89 3.15 -1.71
CA ILE A 68 -5.76 2.91 -2.63
C ILE A 68 -4.86 1.81 -2.06
N PRO A 69 -4.82 0.61 -2.67
CA PRO A 69 -3.97 -0.47 -2.19
C PRO A 69 -2.49 -0.18 -2.46
N GLN A 70 -1.61 -0.87 -1.74
CA GLN A 70 -0.17 -0.66 -1.85
C GLN A 70 0.44 -1.63 -2.87
N GLY A 71 0.86 -1.10 -4.02
CA GLY A 71 1.44 -1.88 -5.11
C GLY A 71 0.47 -2.15 -6.27
N ALA A 72 1.03 -2.30 -7.47
CA ALA A 72 0.25 -2.33 -8.72
C ALA A 72 -0.70 -3.54 -8.84
N ASN A 73 -0.38 -4.68 -8.20
CA ASN A 73 -1.17 -5.91 -8.25
C ASN A 73 -1.65 -6.39 -6.87
N ALA A 74 -1.75 -5.50 -5.89
CA ALA A 74 -2.06 -5.88 -4.51
C ALA A 74 -3.44 -6.56 -4.37
N VAL A 75 -4.43 -6.12 -5.16
CA VAL A 75 -5.76 -6.73 -5.21
C VAL A 75 -5.69 -8.14 -5.80
N GLY A 76 -4.95 -8.32 -6.90
CA GLY A 76 -4.80 -9.61 -7.56
C GLY A 76 -4.05 -10.63 -6.69
N LEU A 77 -2.95 -10.21 -6.05
CA LEU A 77 -2.20 -11.05 -5.11
C LEU A 77 -3.05 -11.49 -3.91
N THR A 78 -3.86 -10.58 -3.36
CA THR A 78 -4.82 -10.91 -2.29
C THR A 78 -5.82 -11.96 -2.76
N ARG A 79 -6.40 -11.80 -3.96
CA ARG A 79 -7.34 -12.78 -4.56
C ARG A 79 -6.69 -14.13 -4.83
N ALA A 80 -5.40 -14.15 -5.19
CA ALA A 80 -4.60 -15.35 -5.37
C ALA A 80 -4.16 -16.01 -4.05
N GLY A 81 -4.55 -15.46 -2.89
CA GLY A 81 -4.25 -16.04 -1.59
C GLY A 81 -2.85 -15.74 -1.06
N VAL A 82 -2.15 -14.74 -1.60
CA VAL A 82 -0.86 -14.25 -1.09
C VAL A 82 -1.10 -13.43 0.18
N LEU A 83 -1.52 -14.12 1.23
CA LEU A 83 -1.88 -13.59 2.53
C LEU A 83 -1.13 -14.38 3.61
N PRO A 84 -0.84 -13.75 4.77
CA PRO A 84 -0.25 -14.48 5.88
C PRO A 84 -1.21 -15.57 6.37
N ALA A 85 -0.81 -16.84 6.25
CA ALA A 85 -1.52 -17.98 6.85
C ALA A 85 -1.15 -18.20 8.33
N GLY A 86 -0.14 -17.47 8.83
CA GLY A 86 0.36 -17.56 10.20
C GLY A 86 0.95 -16.23 10.65
N LYS A 87 2.28 -16.15 10.71
CA LYS A 87 2.97 -14.89 11.03
C LYS A 87 2.90 -13.94 9.84
N ASP A 88 2.62 -12.68 10.10
CA ASP A 88 2.86 -11.62 9.13
C ASP A 88 4.36 -11.26 9.06
N VAL A 89 4.70 -10.39 8.11
CA VAL A 89 6.09 -9.96 7.91
C VAL A 89 6.67 -9.33 9.18
N ALA A 90 5.93 -8.45 9.86
CA ALA A 90 6.44 -7.78 11.06
C ALA A 90 6.79 -8.79 12.18
N ALA A 91 5.93 -9.78 12.40
CA ALA A 91 6.17 -10.86 13.35
C ALA A 91 7.32 -11.78 12.91
N MET A 92 7.47 -12.04 11.61
CA MET A 92 8.60 -12.80 11.07
C MET A 92 9.94 -12.07 11.21
N LEU A 93 9.96 -10.73 11.18
CA LEU A 93 11.17 -9.94 11.40
C LEU A 93 11.49 -9.79 12.90
N ALA A 94 10.47 -9.60 13.73
CA ALA A 94 10.62 -9.50 15.18
C ALA A 94 11.10 -10.82 15.83
N GLN A 95 10.65 -11.94 15.28
CA GLN A 95 11.14 -13.27 15.62
C GLN A 95 11.75 -13.90 14.36
N PRO A 96 13.05 -13.67 14.09
CA PRO A 96 13.68 -14.13 12.84
C PRO A 96 13.47 -15.61 12.56
N ARG A 97 13.30 -15.95 11.28
CA ARG A 97 13.12 -17.32 10.78
C ARG A 97 14.47 -17.88 10.32
N PRO A 98 14.66 -19.20 10.32
CA PRO A 98 15.92 -19.79 9.84
C PRO A 98 16.12 -19.58 8.33
N ALA A 99 15.04 -19.36 7.58
CA ALA A 99 15.10 -19.08 6.15
C ALA A 99 13.97 -18.16 5.69
N TYR A 100 14.21 -17.44 4.59
CA TYR A 100 13.29 -16.56 3.89
C TYR A 100 13.35 -16.79 2.39
N VAL A 101 12.19 -16.74 1.75
CA VAL A 101 12.06 -16.56 0.31
C VAL A 101 11.52 -15.17 0.08
N VAL A 102 12.27 -14.37 -0.66
CA VAL A 102 11.93 -12.97 -0.97
C VAL A 102 11.65 -12.88 -2.47
N TYR A 103 10.52 -12.30 -2.87
CA TYR A 103 10.10 -12.28 -4.26
C TYR A 103 9.72 -10.86 -4.71
N GLY A 104 10.44 -10.33 -5.69
CA GLY A 104 10.10 -9.07 -6.37
C GLY A 104 10.17 -7.81 -5.50
N LEU A 105 10.91 -7.83 -4.38
CA LEU A 105 11.08 -6.68 -3.49
C LEU A 105 12.56 -6.38 -3.22
N ALA A 106 12.85 -5.13 -2.86
CA ALA A 106 14.16 -4.59 -2.51
C ALA A 106 14.30 -4.46 -0.98
N PRO A 107 15.10 -5.31 -0.30
CA PRO A 107 15.16 -5.32 1.17
C PRO A 107 15.61 -4.03 1.84
N GLY A 108 16.35 -3.17 1.12
CA GLY A 108 16.78 -1.88 1.66
C GLY A 108 15.73 -0.77 1.59
N LEU A 109 14.64 -0.96 0.83
CA LEU A 109 13.69 0.11 0.50
C LEU A 109 12.24 -0.26 0.81
N ASP A 110 11.88 -1.54 0.72
CA ASP A 110 10.47 -1.95 0.75
C ASP A 110 9.94 -2.31 2.15
N PHE A 111 10.78 -2.14 3.19
CA PHE A 111 10.38 -2.38 4.58
C PHE A 111 10.23 -1.06 5.35
N ALA A 112 9.15 -0.95 6.13
CA ALA A 112 8.92 0.20 7.02
C ALA A 112 10.03 0.36 8.09
N ASP A 113 10.58 -0.76 8.56
CA ASP A 113 11.75 -0.80 9.45
C ASP A 113 12.89 -1.54 8.73
N ALA A 114 13.61 -0.81 7.87
CA ALA A 114 14.73 -1.36 7.11
C ALA A 114 15.86 -1.94 8.00
N PRO A 115 16.25 -1.30 9.13
CA PRO A 115 17.21 -1.90 10.06
C PRO A 115 16.78 -3.25 10.63
N ALA A 116 15.53 -3.38 11.09
CA ALA A 116 15.02 -4.65 11.61
C ALA A 116 14.94 -5.71 10.51
N ALA A 117 14.49 -5.34 9.31
CA ALA A 117 14.45 -6.23 8.16
C ALA A 117 15.84 -6.77 7.82
N ARG A 118 16.83 -5.87 7.69
CA ARG A 118 18.22 -6.25 7.41
C ARG A 118 18.77 -7.18 8.49
N LYS A 119 18.54 -6.87 9.77
CA LYS A 119 19.01 -7.71 10.90
C LYS A 119 18.43 -9.12 10.83
N ALA A 120 17.14 -9.26 10.54
CA ALA A 120 16.50 -10.57 10.45
C ALA A 120 16.99 -11.37 9.23
N LEU A 121 17.17 -10.72 8.08
CA LEU A 121 17.58 -11.37 6.83
C LEU A 121 19.05 -11.80 6.85
N VAL A 122 19.96 -10.97 7.34
CA VAL A 122 21.40 -11.32 7.43
C VAL A 122 21.65 -12.53 8.34
N GLY A 123 20.79 -12.72 9.36
CA GLY A 123 20.89 -13.85 10.29
C GLY A 123 20.27 -15.16 9.79
N ALA A 124 19.77 -15.20 8.56
CA ALA A 124 18.97 -16.31 8.04
C ALA A 124 19.45 -16.77 6.67
N LYS A 125 18.92 -17.90 6.20
CA LYS A 125 19.09 -18.33 4.80
C LYS A 125 18.11 -17.61 3.88
N VAL A 126 18.60 -16.91 2.87
CA VAL A 126 17.77 -16.05 2.02
C VAL A 126 17.93 -16.42 0.56
N VAL A 127 16.82 -16.82 -0.06
CA VAL A 127 16.69 -16.96 -1.52
C VAL A 127 15.89 -15.77 -2.03
N ALA A 128 16.52 -14.94 -2.87
CA ALA A 128 15.91 -13.74 -3.43
C ALA A 128 15.58 -13.94 -4.91
N PHE A 129 14.31 -13.83 -5.28
CA PHE A 129 13.87 -13.71 -6.66
C PHE A 129 13.77 -12.22 -7.01
N SER A 130 14.64 -11.74 -7.90
CA SER A 130 14.73 -10.31 -8.20
C SER A 130 15.06 -10.02 -9.65
N GLN A 131 14.43 -8.98 -10.19
CA GLN A 131 14.74 -8.38 -11.49
C GLN A 131 16.06 -7.59 -11.46
N PHE A 132 16.47 -7.09 -10.28
CA PHE A 132 17.72 -6.35 -10.09
C PHE A 132 18.51 -6.87 -8.88
N ALA A 133 19.82 -7.03 -9.05
CA ALA A 133 20.72 -7.36 -7.95
C ALA A 133 21.23 -6.06 -7.27
N CYS A 134 20.33 -5.33 -6.60
CA CYS A 134 20.69 -4.12 -5.86
C CYS A 134 21.65 -4.42 -4.71
N VAL A 135 22.38 -3.40 -4.21
CA VAL A 135 23.33 -3.53 -3.09
C VAL A 135 22.66 -4.19 -1.88
N SER A 136 21.49 -3.68 -1.47
CA SER A 136 20.76 -4.22 -0.32
C SER A 136 20.27 -5.66 -0.50
N THR A 137 20.02 -6.11 -1.73
CA THR A 137 19.67 -7.51 -2.03
C THR A 137 20.90 -8.40 -1.94
N ARG A 138 22.04 -7.95 -2.50
CA ARG A 138 23.33 -8.67 -2.43
C ARG A 138 23.85 -8.78 -1.01
N ASP A 139 23.58 -7.79 -0.17
CA ASP A 139 24.01 -7.77 1.23
C ASP A 139 23.34 -8.83 2.11
N VAL A 140 22.16 -9.33 1.71
CA VAL A 140 21.35 -10.22 2.55
C VAL A 140 21.03 -11.57 1.92
N ALA A 141 21.14 -11.72 0.61
CA ALA A 141 20.79 -12.96 -0.09
C ALA A 141 21.95 -13.96 -0.14
N ASP A 142 21.70 -15.23 0.22
CA ASP A 142 22.63 -16.33 -0.08
C ASP A 142 22.61 -16.66 -1.58
N VAL A 143 21.44 -16.58 -2.21
CA VAL A 143 21.24 -16.83 -3.64
C VAL A 143 20.28 -15.80 -4.23
N ILE A 144 20.64 -15.24 -5.38
CA ILE A 144 19.78 -14.37 -6.18
C ILE A 144 19.38 -15.11 -7.45
N LEU A 145 18.09 -15.40 -7.59
CA LEU A 145 17.49 -16.00 -8.77
C LEU A 145 16.87 -14.89 -9.63
N PRO A 146 17.32 -14.72 -10.88
CA PRO A 146 16.77 -13.69 -11.76
C PRO A 146 15.32 -14.01 -12.15
N ILE A 147 14.46 -12.99 -12.13
CA ILE A 147 13.10 -13.02 -12.68
C ILE A 147 12.93 -11.91 -13.71
N GLY A 148 12.05 -12.11 -14.69
CA GLY A 148 11.75 -11.09 -15.69
C GLY A 148 10.99 -9.91 -15.10
N ALA A 149 11.27 -8.71 -15.60
CA ALA A 149 10.47 -7.52 -15.30
C ALA A 149 9.11 -7.59 -16.01
N LEU A 150 8.13 -6.79 -15.58
CA LEU A 150 6.78 -6.79 -16.16
C LEU A 150 6.74 -6.67 -17.70
N PRO A 151 7.58 -5.86 -18.37
CA PRO A 151 7.60 -5.79 -19.84
C PRO A 151 8.19 -7.02 -20.54
N GLU A 152 8.81 -7.94 -19.79
CA GLU A 152 9.55 -9.10 -20.30
C GLU A 152 8.75 -10.40 -20.14
N ILE A 153 7.63 -10.37 -19.41
CA ILE A 153 6.83 -11.53 -19.07
C ILE A 153 5.39 -11.37 -19.53
N ASP A 154 4.74 -12.50 -19.80
CA ASP A 154 3.29 -12.54 -19.95
C ASP A 154 2.63 -12.64 -18.56
N ALA A 155 1.83 -11.65 -18.20
CA ALA A 155 1.21 -11.56 -16.88
C ALA A 155 -0.09 -10.74 -16.92
N THR A 156 -0.99 -11.06 -16.00
CA THR A 156 -2.18 -10.25 -15.71
C THR A 156 -2.06 -9.61 -14.32
N LEU A 157 -2.31 -8.31 -14.25
CA LEU A 157 -2.36 -7.56 -13.00
C LEU A 157 -3.79 -7.10 -12.77
N THR A 158 -4.27 -7.23 -11.54
CA THR A 158 -5.54 -6.65 -11.11
C THR A 158 -5.30 -5.28 -10.50
N ASN A 159 -5.94 -4.27 -11.06
CA ASN A 159 -5.79 -2.89 -10.63
C ASN A 159 -6.64 -2.60 -9.36
N LEU A 160 -6.79 -1.31 -9.00
CA LEU A 160 -7.62 -0.86 -7.89
C LEU A 160 -9.13 -1.13 -8.06
N ASP A 161 -9.68 -0.94 -9.27
CA ASP A 161 -11.11 -1.13 -9.54
C ASP A 161 -11.51 -2.61 -9.63
N GLY A 162 -10.51 -3.50 -9.69
CA GLY A 162 -10.69 -4.93 -9.65
C GLY A 162 -10.78 -5.59 -11.01
N ALA A 163 -10.60 -4.84 -12.10
CA ALA A 163 -10.34 -5.34 -13.45
C ALA A 163 -8.92 -5.94 -13.57
#